data_AF-A0A259IPL9-F1
#
_entry.id   AF-A0A259IPL9-F1
#
_cell.length_a   1.000
_cell.length_b   1.000
_cell.length_c   1.000
_cell.angle_alpha   90.00
_cell.angle_beta   90.00
_cell.angle_gamma   90.00
#
_symmetry.space_group_name_H-M   'P 1'
#
loop_
_entity.id
_entity.type
_entity.pdbx_description
1 polymer ?
#
loop_
_entity_poly.entity_id
_entity_poly.type
_entity_poly.pdbx_seq_one_letter_code
_entity_poly.pdbx_strand_id
1 'polypeptide(L)'
;AAEIEGMRAAHLRDAIAFARFLHWFEQAMAEGPLTEIDVVEALETFRREAGDLSDVAFPTISGSGPNGAIVHYRVTEATNRTLGADELFLLDSGAQYREGTTDITRTLAVGTPSAEMRRDYTLVLKGHIAVSRAIFPVGATGAQIDPFARQFLWAHGLDFDHGTGHGVGAGLSVHEGPARISRLGHVPLKAGMILSNEPGYYKTGAYGIRIENLVVVEPRTPGGDRPSLGFGTLTLVPYDRRLIETALLTPEESAFIDDYHRAVLDAVGSAVEPDVRAWLEIQTSPLT
;
A
#
# COMPACT_ATOMS: atom_id res chain seq x y z
N ALA A 1 -22.85 -4.40 -3.53
CA ALA A 1 -23.08 -2.95 -3.31
C ALA A 1 -22.87 -2.59 -1.85
N ALA A 2 -23.67 -3.13 -0.92
CA ALA A 2 -23.49 -2.90 0.52
C ALA A 2 -22.08 -3.28 1.03
N GLU A 3 -21.54 -4.44 0.63
CA GLU A 3 -20.18 -4.86 1.02
C GLU A 3 -19.09 -3.92 0.50
N ILE A 4 -19.21 -3.42 -0.73
CA ILE A 4 -18.24 -2.48 -1.30
C ILE A 4 -18.30 -1.15 -0.55
N GLU A 5 -19.50 -0.67 -0.23
CA GLU A 5 -19.67 0.56 0.57
C GLU A 5 -19.09 0.38 1.99
N GLY A 6 -19.34 -0.77 2.61
CA GLY A 6 -18.73 -1.13 3.89
C GLY A 6 -17.20 -1.14 3.83
N MET A 7 -16.63 -1.72 2.77
CA MET A 7 -15.19 -1.72 2.54
C MET A 7 -14.66 -0.29 2.34
N ARG A 8 -15.36 0.57 1.59
CA ARG A 8 -14.97 2.00 1.46
C ARG A 8 -14.98 2.72 2.80
N ALA A 9 -16.01 2.50 3.64
CA ALA A 9 -16.09 3.09 4.97
C ALA A 9 -14.97 2.59 5.90
N ALA A 10 -14.68 1.28 5.88
CA ALA A 10 -13.58 0.69 6.62
C ALA A 10 -12.21 1.30 6.21
N HIS A 11 -11.96 1.42 4.91
CA HIS A 11 -10.72 2.00 4.38
C HIS A 11 -10.59 3.50 4.66
N LEU A 12 -11.69 4.26 4.63
CA LEU A 12 -11.67 5.66 5.01
C LEU A 12 -11.31 5.83 6.49
N ARG A 13 -11.89 5.00 7.37
CA ARG A 13 -11.57 5.01 8.80
C ARG A 13 -10.11 4.64 9.05
N ASP A 14 -9.62 3.59 8.38
CA ASP A 14 -8.23 3.17 8.49
C ASP A 14 -7.27 4.23 7.93
N ALA A 15 -7.63 4.91 6.83
CA ALA A 15 -6.86 6.02 6.27
C ALA A 15 -6.72 7.20 7.24
N ILE A 16 -7.78 7.54 7.98
CA ILE A 16 -7.74 8.57 9.04
C ILE A 16 -6.78 8.15 10.16
N ALA A 17 -6.87 6.91 10.62
CA ALA A 17 -5.94 6.36 11.63
C ALA A 17 -4.49 6.40 11.13
N PHE A 18 -4.25 5.98 9.88
CA PHE A 18 -2.93 5.93 9.27
C PHE A 18 -2.33 7.32 9.06
N ALA A 19 -3.15 8.33 8.70
CA ALA A 19 -2.67 9.71 8.56
C ALA A 19 -2.19 10.29 9.90
N ARG A 20 -2.96 10.08 10.98
CA ARG A 20 -2.54 10.45 12.34
C ARG A 20 -1.27 9.72 12.77
N PHE A 21 -1.22 8.41 12.49
CA PHE A 21 -0.05 7.59 12.77
C PHE A 21 1.19 8.07 12.04
N LEU A 22 1.12 8.37 10.73
CA LEU A 22 2.29 8.82 9.96
C LEU A 22 2.77 10.21 10.42
N HIS A 23 1.84 11.11 10.76
CA HIS A 23 2.19 12.38 11.38
C HIS A 23 2.93 12.17 12.72
N TRP A 24 2.39 11.32 13.61
CA TRP A 24 3.04 10.95 14.87
C TRP A 24 4.40 10.31 14.64
N PHE A 25 4.53 9.40 13.67
CA PHE A 25 5.76 8.69 13.37
C PHE A 25 6.89 9.66 13.04
N GLU A 26 6.62 10.69 12.22
CA GLU A 26 7.62 11.73 11.93
C GLU A 26 8.01 12.56 13.16
N GLN A 27 7.04 12.93 14.02
CA GLN A 27 7.34 13.67 15.25
C GLN A 27 8.15 12.82 16.24
N ALA A 28 7.73 11.58 16.48
CA ALA A 28 8.37 10.68 17.41
C ALA A 28 9.81 10.32 16.98
N MET A 29 10.04 10.12 15.68
CA MET A 29 11.40 9.94 15.13
C MET A 29 12.29 11.17 15.30
N ALA A 30 11.72 12.38 15.39
CA ALA A 30 12.48 13.61 15.67
C ALA A 30 12.82 13.76 17.17
N GLU A 31 12.01 13.17 18.06
CA GLU A 31 12.25 13.18 19.50
C GLU A 31 13.25 12.11 19.94
N GLY A 32 13.26 10.95 19.29
CA GLY A 32 14.16 9.86 19.63
C GLY A 32 14.02 8.62 18.75
N PRO A 33 14.90 7.62 18.97
CA PRO A 33 14.84 6.37 18.23
C PRO A 33 13.58 5.57 18.58
N LEU A 34 12.86 5.10 17.56
CA LEU A 34 11.78 4.12 17.69
C LEU A 34 12.27 2.70 17.42
N THR A 35 11.61 1.72 17.99
CA THR A 35 11.79 0.30 17.65
C THR A 35 10.65 -0.22 16.77
N GLU A 36 10.87 -1.37 16.13
CA GLU A 36 9.84 -2.05 15.33
C GLU A 36 8.55 -2.29 16.13
N ILE A 37 8.66 -2.68 17.41
CA ILE A 37 7.49 -2.88 18.31
C ILE A 37 6.80 -1.56 18.64
N ASP A 38 7.53 -0.48 18.94
CA ASP A 38 6.93 0.82 19.27
C ASP A 38 6.00 1.30 18.14
N VAL A 39 6.41 1.05 16.89
CA VAL A 39 5.62 1.38 15.70
C VAL A 39 4.35 0.53 15.59
N VAL A 40 4.43 -0.78 15.90
CA VAL A 40 3.26 -1.68 15.91
C VAL A 40 2.24 -1.21 16.93
N GLU A 41 2.67 -0.96 18.16
CA GLU A 41 1.80 -0.53 19.26
C GLU A 41 1.13 0.82 18.98
N ALA A 42 1.90 1.76 18.42
CA ALA A 42 1.36 3.07 18.04
C ALA A 42 0.30 2.97 16.95
N LEU A 43 0.56 2.26 15.85
CA LEU A 43 -0.42 2.12 14.77
C LEU A 43 -1.70 1.43 15.24
N GLU A 44 -1.59 0.39 16.06
CA GLU A 44 -2.76 -0.27 16.64
C GLU A 44 -3.56 0.68 17.54
N THR A 45 -2.88 1.53 18.32
CA THR A 45 -3.52 2.56 19.15
C THR A 45 -4.32 3.54 18.30
N PHE A 46 -3.74 4.08 17.23
CA PHE A 46 -4.47 4.99 16.32
C PHE A 46 -5.68 4.32 15.65
N ARG A 47 -5.58 3.03 15.31
CA ARG A 47 -6.73 2.24 14.79
C ARG A 47 -7.83 2.06 15.83
N ARG A 48 -7.47 1.80 17.09
CA ARG A 48 -8.43 1.71 18.20
C ARG A 48 -9.14 3.04 18.44
N GLU A 49 -8.40 4.15 18.40
CA GLU A 49 -8.93 5.50 18.59
C GLU A 49 -9.83 5.97 17.43
N ALA A 50 -9.61 5.48 16.22
CA ALA A 50 -10.48 5.76 15.07
C ALA A 50 -11.87 5.09 15.17
N GLY A 51 -12.08 4.19 16.15
CA GLY A 51 -13.35 3.56 16.46
C GLY A 51 -13.64 2.28 15.64
N ASP A 52 -14.60 1.49 16.11
CA ASP A 52 -15.12 0.28 15.46
C ASP A 52 -14.10 -0.82 15.09
N LEU A 53 -12.86 -0.73 15.60
CA LEU A 53 -11.85 -1.77 15.44
C LEU A 53 -12.30 -3.04 16.18
N SER A 54 -12.53 -4.12 15.42
CA SER A 54 -12.83 -5.44 15.99
C SER A 54 -11.55 -6.15 16.40
N ASP A 55 -10.55 -6.18 15.52
CA ASP A 55 -9.21 -6.74 15.76
C ASP A 55 -8.26 -6.27 14.63
N VAL A 56 -6.97 -6.61 14.73
CA VAL A 56 -6.07 -6.56 13.57
C VAL A 56 -6.42 -7.67 12.58
N ALA A 57 -6.28 -7.41 11.28
CA ALA A 57 -6.57 -8.42 10.25
C ALA A 57 -5.51 -9.54 10.20
N PHE A 58 -4.29 -9.22 10.61
CA PHE A 58 -3.15 -10.12 10.72
C PHE A 58 -2.08 -9.46 11.61
N PRO A 59 -1.09 -10.22 12.14
CA PRO A 59 0.02 -9.65 12.88
C PRO A 59 0.82 -8.67 12.02
N THR A 60 0.90 -7.40 12.42
CA THR A 60 1.63 -6.35 11.71
C THR A 60 3.08 -6.75 11.44
N ILE A 61 3.49 -6.60 10.20
CA ILE A 61 4.88 -6.70 9.77
C ILE A 61 5.50 -5.32 9.91
N SER A 62 6.47 -5.20 10.80
CA SER A 62 7.20 -3.96 11.08
C SER A 62 8.69 -4.26 10.95
N GLY A 63 9.29 -3.96 9.81
CA GLY A 63 10.64 -4.39 9.45
C GLY A 63 11.57 -3.23 9.09
N SER A 64 12.56 -2.94 9.93
CA SER A 64 13.60 -1.94 9.67
C SER A 64 14.81 -2.55 8.97
N GLY A 65 15.27 -1.87 7.91
CA GLY A 65 16.47 -2.25 7.18
C GLY A 65 16.42 -3.73 6.75
N PRO A 66 17.41 -4.57 7.15
CA PRO A 66 17.47 -5.97 6.74
C PRO A 66 16.22 -6.79 7.06
N ASN A 67 15.50 -6.46 8.13
CA ASN A 67 14.26 -7.16 8.50
C ASN A 67 13.15 -6.93 7.48
N GLY A 68 13.10 -5.75 6.84
CA GLY A 68 12.16 -5.46 5.77
C GLY A 68 12.34 -6.37 4.55
N ALA A 69 13.54 -6.95 4.35
CA ALA A 69 13.81 -7.90 3.26
C ALA A 69 13.21 -9.30 3.49
N ILE A 70 12.65 -9.58 4.67
CA ILE A 70 12.01 -10.86 4.98
C ILE A 70 10.51 -10.70 4.75
N VAL A 71 9.99 -11.30 3.67
CA VAL A 71 8.61 -11.08 3.16
C VAL A 71 7.53 -11.20 4.25
N HIS A 72 7.60 -12.26 5.07
CA HIS A 72 6.68 -12.49 6.20
C HIS A 72 7.38 -12.31 7.55
N TYR A 73 8.19 -11.25 7.69
CA TYR A 73 8.84 -10.92 8.96
C TYR A 73 7.81 -10.76 10.08
N ARG A 74 8.15 -11.24 11.27
CA ARG A 74 7.38 -10.98 12.49
C ARG A 74 8.35 -10.55 13.56
N VAL A 75 8.16 -9.33 14.04
CA VAL A 75 8.95 -8.81 15.15
C VAL A 75 8.64 -9.60 16.43
N THR A 76 9.68 -9.83 17.21
CA THR A 76 9.62 -10.42 18.55
C THR A 76 10.49 -9.57 19.48
N GLU A 77 10.35 -9.71 20.79
CA GLU A 77 11.24 -9.03 21.74
C GLU A 77 12.74 -9.30 21.47
N ALA A 78 13.06 -10.50 20.96
CA ALA A 78 14.43 -10.90 20.64
C ALA A 78 14.94 -10.32 19.31
N THR A 79 14.04 -9.92 18.40
CA THR A 79 14.39 -9.41 17.06
C THR A 79 14.02 -7.94 16.87
N ASN A 80 13.47 -7.29 17.91
CA ASN A 80 13.00 -5.90 17.89
C ASN A 80 14.15 -4.92 17.62
N ARG A 81 14.30 -4.52 16.36
CA ARG A 81 15.33 -3.56 15.98
C ARG A 81 14.88 -2.14 16.28
N THR A 82 15.82 -1.32 16.74
CA THR A 82 15.71 0.13 16.62
C THR A 82 15.79 0.53 15.15
N LEU A 83 14.92 1.43 14.70
CA LEU A 83 14.92 1.96 13.34
C LEU A 83 16.24 2.69 13.07
N GLY A 84 16.97 2.22 12.06
CA GLY A 84 18.28 2.76 11.69
C GLY A 84 18.16 4.07 10.91
N ALA A 85 19.13 4.97 11.10
CA ALA A 85 19.24 6.17 10.28
C ALA A 85 19.59 5.81 8.83
N ASP A 86 18.99 6.53 7.89
CA ASP A 86 19.18 6.38 6.43
C ASP A 86 18.80 4.97 5.90
N GLU A 87 17.85 4.30 6.57
CA GLU A 87 17.30 3.00 6.18
C GLU A 87 15.87 3.12 5.61
N LEU A 88 15.41 2.01 5.01
CA LEU A 88 13.99 1.82 4.71
C LEU A 88 13.30 1.10 5.87
N PHE A 89 12.07 1.49 6.14
CA PHE A 89 11.19 0.83 7.10
C PHE A 89 9.93 0.36 6.39
N LEU A 90 9.69 -0.95 6.38
CA LEU A 90 8.51 -1.57 5.77
C LEU A 90 7.46 -1.84 6.85
N LEU A 91 6.26 -1.29 6.65
CA LEU A 91 5.13 -1.47 7.54
C LEU A 91 3.95 -2.03 6.75
N ASP A 92 3.58 -3.27 7.04
CA ASP A 92 2.42 -3.95 6.48
C ASP A 92 1.48 -4.39 7.58
N SER A 93 0.22 -3.98 7.45
CA SER A 93 -0.75 -4.07 8.52
C SER A 93 -2.17 -3.96 7.99
N GLY A 94 -3.11 -4.58 8.70
CA GLY A 94 -4.52 -4.51 8.37
C GLY A 94 -5.40 -4.50 9.59
N ALA A 95 -6.64 -4.06 9.42
CA ALA A 95 -7.64 -3.97 10.47
C ALA A 95 -8.95 -4.66 10.07
N GLN A 96 -9.64 -5.20 11.07
CA GLN A 96 -10.99 -5.72 10.94
C GLN A 96 -11.98 -4.71 11.51
N TYR A 97 -12.90 -4.28 10.67
CA TYR A 97 -14.08 -3.51 11.03
C TYR A 97 -15.32 -4.37 10.77
N ARG A 98 -16.43 -4.05 11.42
CA ARG A 98 -17.69 -4.78 11.24
C ARG A 98 -18.14 -4.82 9.77
N GLU A 99 -17.85 -3.76 9.03
CA GLU A 99 -18.25 -3.57 7.64
C GLU A 99 -17.16 -3.88 6.60
N GLY A 100 -15.93 -4.19 7.00
CA GLY A 100 -14.84 -4.39 6.05
C GLY A 100 -13.50 -4.80 6.67
N THR A 101 -12.62 -5.31 5.82
CA THR A 101 -11.26 -5.73 6.17
C THR A 101 -10.27 -4.86 5.39
N THR A 102 -9.23 -4.34 6.03
CA THR A 102 -8.17 -3.58 5.37
C THR A 102 -6.88 -4.36 5.30
N ASP A 103 -6.10 -4.04 4.28
CA ASP A 103 -4.74 -4.53 4.08
C ASP A 103 -3.93 -3.41 3.41
N ILE A 104 -2.82 -3.02 4.04
CA ILE A 104 -2.00 -1.90 3.57
C ILE A 104 -0.56 -2.08 3.99
N THR A 105 0.30 -2.04 2.98
CA THR A 105 1.74 -1.86 3.11
C THR A 105 2.19 -0.47 2.65
N ARG A 106 2.98 0.19 3.50
CA ARG A 106 3.80 1.36 3.13
C ARG A 106 5.25 1.10 3.48
N THR A 107 6.14 1.47 2.57
CA THR A 107 7.58 1.57 2.86
C THR A 107 7.89 3.05 3.09
N LEU A 108 8.55 3.35 4.20
CA LEU A 108 8.87 4.71 4.66
C LEU A 108 10.39 4.90 4.69
N ALA A 109 10.85 6.12 4.40
CA ALA A 109 12.23 6.52 4.63
C ALA A 109 12.45 6.86 6.11
N VAL A 110 13.49 6.29 6.70
CA VAL A 110 14.03 6.73 7.99
C VAL A 110 15.31 7.51 7.68
N GLY A 111 15.29 8.83 7.83
CA GLY A 111 16.39 9.69 7.38
C GLY A 111 16.43 9.89 5.85
N THR A 112 17.61 9.80 5.26
CA THR A 112 17.88 10.08 3.84
C THR A 112 18.07 8.79 3.05
N PRO A 113 17.11 8.40 2.19
CA PRO A 113 17.24 7.18 1.40
C PRO A 113 18.34 7.29 0.35
N SER A 114 19.08 6.21 0.13
CA SER A 114 20.10 6.15 -0.92
C SER A 114 19.49 6.21 -2.33
N ALA A 115 20.29 6.57 -3.33
CA ALA A 115 19.87 6.54 -4.74
C ALA A 115 19.40 5.15 -5.19
N GLU A 116 20.02 4.08 -4.68
CA GLU A 116 19.59 2.71 -4.97
C GLU A 116 18.20 2.41 -4.38
N MET A 117 17.98 2.77 -3.11
CA MET A 117 16.68 2.60 -2.46
C MET A 117 15.57 3.36 -3.19
N ARG A 118 15.83 4.62 -3.60
CA ARG A 118 14.87 5.43 -4.38
C ARG A 118 14.59 4.81 -5.75
N ARG A 119 15.61 4.32 -6.45
CA ARG A 119 15.45 3.59 -7.72
C ARG A 119 14.55 2.38 -7.54
N ASP A 120 14.89 1.50 -6.61
CA ASP A 120 14.17 0.24 -6.41
C ASP A 120 12.74 0.48 -5.93
N TYR A 121 12.52 1.45 -5.04
CA TYR A 121 11.18 1.88 -4.65
C TYR A 121 10.35 2.36 -5.83
N THR A 122 10.97 3.17 -6.69
CA THR A 122 10.28 3.71 -7.87
C THR A 122 9.94 2.62 -8.88
N LEU A 123 10.80 1.60 -9.07
CA LEU A 123 10.48 0.45 -9.92
C LEU A 123 9.28 -0.34 -9.40
N VAL A 124 9.19 -0.56 -8.08
CA VAL A 124 8.02 -1.17 -7.43
C VAL A 124 6.77 -0.30 -7.62
N LEU A 125 6.89 1.02 -7.40
CA LEU A 125 5.78 1.96 -7.57
C LEU A 125 5.26 1.98 -9.01
N LYS A 126 6.13 1.93 -10.02
CA LYS A 126 5.73 1.83 -11.43
C LYS A 126 4.91 0.58 -11.70
N GLY A 127 5.32 -0.56 -11.11
CA GLY A 127 4.55 -1.80 -11.15
C GLY A 127 3.16 -1.65 -10.53
N HIS A 128 3.09 -1.04 -9.34
CA HIS A 128 1.84 -0.78 -8.62
C HIS A 128 0.90 0.10 -9.46
N ILE A 129 1.43 1.18 -10.05
CA ILE A 129 0.69 2.12 -10.90
C ILE A 129 0.18 1.42 -12.16
N ALA A 130 1.01 0.58 -12.81
CA ALA A 130 0.61 -0.13 -14.02
C ALA A 130 -0.55 -1.09 -13.78
N VAL A 131 -0.60 -1.77 -12.62
CA VAL A 131 -1.76 -2.57 -12.21
C VAL A 131 -2.96 -1.67 -11.97
N SER A 132 -2.82 -0.62 -11.14
CA SER A 132 -3.94 0.28 -10.78
C SER A 132 -4.58 0.96 -12.00
N ARG A 133 -3.79 1.26 -13.04
CA ARG A 133 -4.26 1.90 -14.28
C ARG A 133 -4.73 0.92 -15.36
N ALA A 134 -4.60 -0.38 -15.13
CA ALA A 134 -4.93 -1.38 -16.13
C ALA A 134 -6.42 -1.31 -16.51
N ILE A 135 -6.67 -1.24 -17.81
CA ILE A 135 -7.99 -1.47 -18.41
C ILE A 135 -7.90 -2.76 -19.19
N PHE A 136 -8.77 -3.72 -18.88
CA PHE A 136 -8.71 -5.07 -19.43
C PHE A 136 -10.09 -5.57 -19.84
N PRO A 137 -10.18 -6.44 -20.86
CA PRO A 137 -11.47 -6.95 -21.31
C PRO A 137 -12.11 -7.85 -20.24
N VAL A 138 -13.44 -7.87 -20.21
CA VAL A 138 -14.18 -8.85 -19.40
C VAL A 138 -13.71 -10.27 -19.77
N GLY A 139 -13.43 -11.08 -18.75
CA GLY A 139 -12.89 -12.44 -18.91
C GLY A 139 -11.39 -12.56 -18.69
N ALA A 140 -10.66 -11.43 -18.62
CA ALA A 140 -9.25 -11.45 -18.22
C ALA A 140 -9.08 -11.99 -16.80
N THR A 141 -7.95 -12.67 -16.58
CA THR A 141 -7.59 -13.33 -15.32
C THR A 141 -6.46 -12.58 -14.63
N GLY A 142 -6.30 -12.75 -13.32
CA GLY A 142 -5.21 -12.08 -12.59
C GLY A 142 -3.81 -12.51 -13.04
N ALA A 143 -3.65 -13.72 -13.58
CA ALA A 143 -2.39 -14.17 -14.18
C ALA A 143 -1.96 -13.36 -15.41
N GLN A 144 -2.92 -12.75 -16.13
CA GLN A 144 -2.62 -11.88 -17.27
C GLN A 144 -2.25 -10.46 -16.84
N ILE A 145 -2.57 -10.08 -15.60
CA ILE A 145 -2.31 -8.74 -15.03
C ILE A 145 -1.02 -8.75 -14.20
N ASP A 146 -0.67 -9.86 -13.53
CA ASP A 146 0.54 -10.02 -12.71
C ASP A 146 1.84 -9.51 -13.40
N PRO A 147 2.08 -9.74 -14.71
CA PRO A 147 3.26 -9.20 -15.39
C PRO A 147 3.35 -7.66 -15.40
N PHE A 148 2.24 -6.92 -15.30
CA PHE A 148 2.25 -5.46 -15.29
C PHE A 148 2.97 -4.90 -14.05
N ALA A 149 2.87 -5.60 -12.93
CA ALA A 149 3.53 -5.25 -11.68
C ALA A 149 5.04 -5.56 -11.70
N ARG A 150 5.46 -6.51 -12.54
CA ARG A 150 6.82 -7.06 -12.54
C ARG A 150 7.72 -6.49 -13.62
N GLN A 151 7.15 -6.09 -14.76
CA GLN A 151 7.94 -5.73 -15.96
C GLN A 151 9.03 -4.67 -15.71
N PHE A 152 8.80 -3.73 -14.79
CA PHE A 152 9.78 -2.69 -14.45
C PHE A 152 10.95 -3.23 -13.63
N LEU A 153 10.71 -4.19 -12.73
CA LEU A 153 11.78 -4.90 -12.02
C LEU A 153 12.53 -5.85 -12.97
N TRP A 154 11.80 -6.58 -13.82
CA TRP A 154 12.38 -7.50 -14.80
C TRP A 154 13.34 -6.80 -15.77
N ALA A 155 13.02 -5.57 -16.19
CA ALA A 155 13.91 -4.77 -17.04
C ALA A 155 15.29 -4.49 -16.39
N HIS A 156 15.40 -4.64 -15.07
CA HIS A 156 16.62 -4.50 -14.28
C HIS A 156 17.14 -5.84 -13.73
N GLY A 157 16.59 -6.97 -14.17
CA GLY A 157 16.97 -8.30 -13.67
C GLY A 157 16.54 -8.58 -12.23
N LEU A 158 15.53 -7.85 -11.74
CA LEU A 158 14.95 -8.02 -10.40
C LEU A 158 13.57 -8.68 -10.49
N ASP A 159 13.09 -9.31 -9.41
CA ASP A 159 11.73 -9.85 -9.26
C ASP A 159 11.36 -9.91 -7.77
N PHE A 160 10.14 -10.36 -7.46
CA PHE A 160 9.67 -10.66 -6.11
C PHE A 160 8.97 -12.03 -6.03
N ASP A 161 9.19 -12.76 -4.94
CA ASP A 161 8.85 -14.19 -4.80
C ASP A 161 7.44 -14.46 -4.22
N HIS A 162 6.51 -13.52 -4.37
CA HIS A 162 5.10 -13.68 -4.02
C HIS A 162 4.17 -13.23 -5.17
N GLY A 163 2.86 -13.41 -5.02
CA GLY A 163 1.87 -12.90 -5.97
C GLY A 163 1.78 -11.38 -5.93
N THR A 164 1.34 -10.76 -7.03
CA THR A 164 1.05 -9.31 -7.06
C THR A 164 -0.15 -8.93 -6.17
N GLY A 165 -1.06 -9.86 -5.90
CA GLY A 165 -2.12 -9.67 -4.92
C GLY A 165 -3.07 -10.86 -4.77
N HIS A 166 -3.92 -10.79 -3.77
CA HIS A 166 -4.93 -11.79 -3.39
C HIS A 166 -6.31 -11.15 -3.24
N GLY A 167 -7.37 -11.95 -3.22
CA GLY A 167 -8.69 -11.44 -2.86
C GLY A 167 -8.79 -11.11 -1.38
N VAL A 168 -9.73 -10.22 -1.02
CA VAL A 168 -10.00 -9.80 0.36
C VAL A 168 -11.49 -9.85 0.64
N GLY A 169 -11.88 -10.52 1.73
CA GLY A 169 -13.28 -10.62 2.15
C GLY A 169 -13.75 -9.37 2.88
N ALA A 170 -15.05 -9.04 2.78
CA ALA A 170 -15.63 -7.89 3.47
C ALA A 170 -16.00 -8.24 4.94
N GLY A 171 -15.13 -7.86 5.89
CA GLY A 171 -15.28 -8.21 7.30
C GLY A 171 -15.00 -9.70 7.55
N LEU A 172 -14.12 -10.29 6.74
CA LEU A 172 -13.81 -11.72 6.70
C LEU A 172 -12.29 -11.92 6.55
N SER A 173 -11.86 -12.96 5.84
CA SER A 173 -10.45 -13.30 5.68
C SER A 173 -9.73 -12.24 4.84
N VAL A 174 -8.59 -11.76 5.35
CA VAL A 174 -7.71 -10.86 4.60
C VAL A 174 -7.16 -11.52 3.33
N HIS A 175 -6.90 -12.84 3.39
CA HIS A 175 -6.55 -13.66 2.24
C HIS A 175 -7.76 -14.51 1.80
N GLU A 176 -8.54 -14.03 0.84
CA GLU A 176 -9.75 -14.71 0.33
C GLU A 176 -9.60 -15.15 -1.13
N GLY A 177 -9.83 -16.45 -1.38
CA GLY A 177 -9.87 -17.00 -2.73
C GLY A 177 -11.28 -16.95 -3.36
N PRO A 178 -11.41 -17.29 -4.65
CA PRO A 178 -10.34 -17.80 -5.52
C PRO A 178 -9.64 -16.72 -6.35
N ALA A 179 -10.16 -15.49 -6.40
CA ALA A 179 -9.57 -14.39 -7.15
C ALA A 179 -8.20 -13.99 -6.57
N ARG A 180 -7.24 -13.68 -7.44
CA ARG A 180 -5.87 -13.26 -7.09
C ARG A 180 -5.17 -12.70 -8.33
N ILE A 181 -4.24 -11.76 -8.13
CA ILE A 181 -3.31 -11.29 -9.16
C ILE A 181 -1.99 -12.02 -8.94
N SER A 182 -1.83 -13.16 -9.60
CA SER A 182 -0.60 -13.96 -9.51
C SER A 182 -0.49 -14.89 -10.70
N ARG A 183 0.67 -15.52 -10.89
CA ARG A 183 0.87 -16.60 -11.89
C ARG A 183 -0.17 -17.72 -11.79
N LEU A 184 -0.77 -17.93 -10.61
CA LEU A 184 -1.80 -18.95 -10.33
C LEU A 184 -3.24 -18.41 -10.44
N GLY A 185 -3.42 -17.13 -10.74
CA GLY A 185 -4.71 -16.45 -10.80
C GLY A 185 -5.46 -16.71 -12.10
N HIS A 186 -5.96 -17.93 -12.28
CA HIS A 186 -6.67 -18.35 -13.51
C HIS A 186 -8.19 -18.08 -13.48
N VAL A 187 -8.73 -17.60 -12.36
CA VAL A 187 -10.14 -17.20 -12.28
C VAL A 187 -10.32 -15.84 -12.97
N PRO A 188 -11.29 -15.69 -13.89
CA PRO A 188 -11.62 -14.40 -14.47
C PRO A 188 -12.04 -13.38 -13.42
N LEU A 189 -11.45 -12.18 -13.49
CA LEU A 189 -11.83 -11.07 -12.62
C LEU A 189 -13.21 -10.54 -13.02
N LYS A 190 -14.03 -10.22 -12.02
CA LYS A 190 -15.40 -9.72 -12.18
C LYS A 190 -15.60 -8.46 -11.37
N ALA A 191 -16.47 -7.57 -11.86
CA ALA A 191 -16.85 -6.36 -11.16
C ALA A 191 -17.32 -6.67 -9.72
N GLY A 192 -16.85 -5.89 -8.76
CA GLY A 192 -17.10 -6.05 -7.33
C GLY A 192 -16.13 -6.96 -6.58
N MET A 193 -15.25 -7.70 -7.26
CA MET A 193 -14.14 -8.39 -6.58
C MET A 193 -13.18 -7.37 -5.99
N ILE A 194 -12.72 -7.61 -4.76
CA ILE A 194 -11.73 -6.79 -4.06
C ILE A 194 -10.44 -7.58 -3.99
N LEU A 195 -9.33 -6.96 -4.39
CA LEU A 195 -8.01 -7.57 -4.40
C LEU A 195 -6.96 -6.61 -3.83
N SER A 196 -5.87 -7.13 -3.27
CA SER A 196 -4.64 -6.37 -3.07
C SER A 196 -3.92 -6.11 -4.39
N ASN A 197 -3.18 -5.00 -4.44
CA ASN A 197 -2.19 -4.66 -5.46
C ASN A 197 -0.91 -4.26 -4.73
N GLU A 198 -0.01 -5.21 -4.57
CA GLU A 198 1.07 -5.19 -3.58
C GLU A 198 2.45 -5.64 -4.14
N PRO A 199 2.91 -5.13 -5.29
CA PRO A 199 4.26 -5.48 -5.75
C PRO A 199 5.31 -5.09 -4.70
N GLY A 200 6.42 -5.82 -4.72
CA GLY A 200 7.53 -5.60 -3.82
C GLY A 200 8.89 -5.86 -4.45
N TYR A 201 9.93 -5.62 -3.67
CA TYR A 201 11.31 -6.02 -3.95
C TYR A 201 12.07 -6.15 -2.64
N TYR A 202 12.85 -7.23 -2.51
CA TYR A 202 13.50 -7.59 -1.24
C TYR A 202 14.97 -7.87 -1.48
N LYS A 203 15.82 -6.94 -1.04
CA LYS A 203 17.28 -7.06 -1.12
C LYS A 203 17.78 -7.70 0.18
N THR A 204 18.01 -9.02 0.13
CA THR A 204 18.41 -9.83 1.30
C THR A 204 19.56 -9.18 2.08
N GLY A 205 19.35 -9.03 3.40
CA GLY A 205 20.34 -8.46 4.29
C GLY A 205 20.48 -6.93 4.22
N ALA A 206 19.66 -6.24 3.41
CA ALA A 206 19.72 -4.78 3.24
C ALA A 206 18.38 -4.10 3.54
N TYR A 207 17.36 -4.30 2.69
CA TYR A 207 16.03 -3.68 2.84
C TYR A 207 14.98 -4.41 2.02
N GLY A 208 13.71 -4.17 2.35
CA GLY A 208 12.59 -4.56 1.50
C GLY A 208 11.66 -3.38 1.24
N ILE A 209 10.96 -3.48 0.12
CA ILE A 209 9.98 -2.52 -0.35
C ILE A 209 8.72 -3.31 -0.70
N ARG A 210 7.57 -2.82 -0.27
CA ARG A 210 6.27 -3.21 -0.80
C ARG A 210 5.34 -2.00 -0.76
N ILE A 211 4.51 -1.88 -1.79
CA ILE A 211 3.54 -0.80 -1.94
C ILE A 211 2.21 -1.44 -2.23
N GLU A 212 1.30 -1.35 -1.26
CA GLU A 212 0.05 -2.08 -1.31
C GLU A 212 -1.17 -1.18 -1.10
N ASN A 213 -2.14 -1.38 -1.98
CA ASN A 213 -3.48 -0.87 -1.81
C ASN A 213 -4.48 -1.98 -2.10
N LEU A 214 -5.63 -1.98 -1.42
CA LEU A 214 -6.79 -2.71 -1.87
C LEU A 214 -7.50 -1.94 -2.99
N VAL A 215 -7.92 -2.69 -3.99
CA VAL A 215 -8.63 -2.22 -5.18
C VAL A 215 -9.89 -3.05 -5.41
N VAL A 216 -10.92 -2.40 -5.92
CA VAL A 216 -12.15 -3.05 -6.38
C VAL A 216 -12.18 -3.08 -7.90
N VAL A 217 -12.56 -4.22 -8.48
CA VAL A 217 -12.76 -4.36 -9.92
C VAL A 217 -14.05 -3.65 -10.32
N GLU A 218 -13.99 -2.75 -11.31
CA GLU A 218 -15.12 -1.91 -11.74
C GLU A 218 -15.22 -1.87 -13.27
N PRO A 219 -16.43 -1.67 -13.83
CA PRO A 219 -16.59 -1.39 -15.26
C PRO A 219 -15.81 -0.16 -15.72
N ARG A 220 -15.20 -0.24 -16.91
CA ARG A 220 -14.52 0.88 -17.58
C ARG A 220 -15.02 1.02 -19.02
N THR A 221 -15.10 2.26 -19.49
CA THR A 221 -15.54 2.59 -20.86
C THR A 221 -14.42 3.33 -21.59
N PRO A 222 -13.39 2.64 -22.11
CA PRO A 222 -12.26 3.27 -22.78
C PRO A 222 -12.59 3.79 -24.20
N GLY A 223 -13.86 3.78 -24.62
CA GLY A 223 -14.30 4.23 -25.94
C GLY A 223 -14.21 3.19 -27.07
N GLY A 224 -13.78 1.96 -26.76
CA GLY A 224 -13.76 0.83 -27.70
C GLY A 224 -15.05 0.02 -27.75
N ASP A 225 -15.06 -1.05 -28.53
CA ASP A 225 -16.20 -1.94 -28.78
C ASP A 225 -16.31 -3.13 -27.79
N ARG A 226 -15.32 -3.31 -26.91
CA ARG A 226 -15.28 -4.40 -25.93
C ARG A 226 -15.69 -3.94 -24.53
N PRO A 227 -16.59 -4.68 -23.84
CA PRO A 227 -16.80 -4.51 -22.41
C PRO A 227 -15.48 -4.66 -21.67
N SER A 228 -15.15 -3.64 -20.87
CA SER A 228 -13.87 -3.55 -20.18
C SER A 228 -14.08 -3.34 -18.69
N LEU A 229 -13.10 -3.78 -17.93
CA LEU A 229 -12.98 -3.63 -16.48
C LEU A 229 -11.67 -2.87 -16.19
N GLY A 230 -11.56 -2.38 -14.96
CA GLY A 230 -10.35 -1.81 -14.40
C GLY A 230 -10.47 -1.81 -12.88
N PHE A 231 -9.62 -1.03 -12.23
CA PHE A 231 -9.55 -0.97 -10.76
C PHE A 231 -9.94 0.40 -10.23
N GLY A 232 -10.73 0.43 -9.16
CA GLY A 232 -10.96 1.60 -8.30
C GLY A 232 -10.26 1.39 -6.96
N THR A 233 -9.54 2.39 -6.47
CA THR A 233 -8.78 2.27 -5.22
C THR A 233 -9.67 2.37 -3.99
N LEU A 234 -9.40 1.55 -2.97
CA LEU A 234 -10.03 1.63 -1.64
C LEU A 234 -9.08 2.26 -0.62
N THR A 235 -7.80 1.86 -0.61
CA THR A 235 -6.79 2.38 0.33
C THR A 235 -6.40 3.83 -0.02
N LEU A 236 -6.48 4.73 0.97
CA LEU A 236 -6.24 6.17 0.79
C LEU A 236 -5.18 6.69 1.76
N VAL A 237 -3.94 6.23 1.59
CA VAL A 237 -2.78 6.62 2.41
C VAL A 237 -1.66 7.13 1.49
N PRO A 238 -0.99 8.25 1.78
CA PRO A 238 0.01 8.81 0.87
C PRO A 238 1.18 7.83 0.65
N TYR A 239 1.90 8.03 -0.45
CA TYR A 239 3.19 7.39 -0.69
C TYR A 239 4.28 8.30 -0.12
N ASP A 240 5.37 7.72 0.39
CA ASP A 240 6.50 8.53 0.85
C ASP A 240 7.23 9.17 -0.35
N ARG A 241 7.03 10.47 -0.55
CA ARG A 241 7.58 11.22 -1.68
C ARG A 241 9.11 11.23 -1.69
N ARG A 242 9.76 11.06 -0.54
CA ARG A 242 11.23 11.03 -0.42
C ARG A 242 11.84 9.82 -1.11
N LEU A 243 11.06 8.73 -1.22
CA LEU A 243 11.48 7.49 -1.89
C LEU A 243 11.30 7.51 -3.41
N ILE A 244 10.61 8.51 -3.96
CA ILE A 244 10.28 8.57 -5.39
C ILE A 244 11.42 9.23 -6.15
N GLU A 245 11.98 8.52 -7.13
CA GLU A 245 12.88 9.06 -8.14
C GLU A 245 12.07 9.57 -9.34
N THR A 246 11.71 10.85 -9.32
CA THR A 246 10.83 11.47 -10.32
C THR A 246 11.41 11.39 -11.74
N ALA A 247 12.74 11.35 -11.87
CA ALA A 247 13.41 11.15 -13.16
C ALA A 247 13.12 9.79 -13.83
N LEU A 248 12.64 8.80 -13.09
CA LEU A 248 12.24 7.48 -13.62
C LEU A 248 10.75 7.40 -13.97
N LEU A 249 9.97 8.43 -13.65
CA LEU A 249 8.53 8.47 -13.92
C LEU A 249 8.25 9.06 -15.30
N THR A 250 7.28 8.47 -15.97
CA THR A 250 6.61 9.09 -17.11
C THR A 250 5.67 10.20 -16.61
N PRO A 251 5.32 11.19 -17.47
CA PRO A 251 4.35 12.21 -17.10
C PRO A 251 3.03 11.65 -16.59
N GLU A 252 2.55 10.54 -17.16
CA GLU A 252 1.30 9.92 -16.77
C GLU A 252 1.40 9.19 -15.41
N GLU A 253 2.57 8.67 -15.04
CA GLU A 253 2.79 8.08 -13.72
C GLU A 253 2.89 9.17 -12.64
N SER A 254 3.56 10.29 -12.93
CA SER A 254 3.59 11.45 -12.03
C SER A 254 2.18 12.01 -11.81
N ALA A 255 1.42 12.21 -12.88
CA ALA A 255 0.04 12.67 -12.79
C ALA A 255 -0.85 11.70 -12.01
N PHE A 256 -0.66 10.39 -12.16
CA PHE A 256 -1.38 9.40 -11.36
C PHE A 256 -1.10 9.54 -9.86
N ILE A 257 0.17 9.77 -9.48
CA ILE A 257 0.56 9.95 -8.07
C ILE A 257 -0.07 11.22 -7.52
N ASP A 258 -0.01 12.33 -8.26
CA ASP A 258 -0.60 13.61 -7.85
C ASP A 258 -2.13 13.51 -7.70
N ASP A 259 -2.80 12.84 -8.63
CA ASP A 259 -4.26 12.62 -8.58
C ASP A 259 -4.63 11.71 -7.40
N TYR A 260 -3.85 10.67 -7.14
CA TYR A 260 -4.04 9.78 -6.00
C TYR A 260 -3.83 10.53 -4.67
N HIS A 261 -2.75 11.30 -4.54
CA HIS A 261 -2.46 12.12 -3.37
C HIS A 261 -3.53 13.18 -3.12
N ARG A 262 -4.05 13.82 -4.18
CA ARG A 262 -5.21 14.72 -4.06
C ARG A 262 -6.45 13.99 -3.53
N ALA A 263 -6.74 12.79 -4.04
CA ALA A 263 -7.86 11.98 -3.54
C ALA A 263 -7.71 11.58 -2.06
N VAL A 264 -6.47 11.30 -1.61
CA VAL A 264 -6.16 11.07 -0.18
C VAL A 264 -6.49 12.32 0.65
N LEU A 265 -6.00 13.49 0.24
CA LEU A 265 -6.24 14.74 0.95
C LEU A 265 -7.73 15.10 0.99
N ASP A 266 -8.44 14.95 -0.14
CA ASP A 266 -9.87 15.26 -0.24
C ASP A 266 -10.70 14.36 0.69
N ALA A 267 -10.34 13.09 0.81
CA ALA A 267 -11.05 12.12 1.66
C ALA A 267 -10.74 12.28 3.15
N VAL A 268 -9.47 12.49 3.51
CA VAL A 268 -8.99 12.41 4.90
C VAL A 268 -8.86 13.80 5.54
N GLY A 269 -8.50 14.83 4.76
CA GLY A 269 -8.02 16.11 5.28
C GLY A 269 -9.03 16.88 6.14
N SER A 270 -10.34 16.70 5.93
CA SER A 270 -11.38 17.34 6.77
C SER A 270 -11.73 16.54 8.04
N ALA A 271 -11.27 15.29 8.13
CA ALA A 271 -11.58 14.37 9.23
C ALA A 271 -10.45 14.25 10.26
N VAL A 272 -9.32 14.92 10.04
CA VAL A 272 -8.15 14.94 10.93
C VAL A 272 -7.92 16.32 11.54
N GLU A 273 -7.07 16.37 12.56
CA GLU A 273 -6.69 17.57 13.29
C GLU A 273 -5.94 18.57 12.38
N PRO A 274 -5.98 19.89 12.68
CA PRO A 274 -5.38 20.90 11.80
C PRO A 274 -3.88 20.72 11.52
N ASP A 275 -3.11 20.22 12.49
CA ASP A 275 -1.69 19.91 12.35
C ASP A 275 -1.46 18.67 11.47
N VAL A 276 -2.23 17.59 11.68
CA VAL A 276 -2.21 16.39 10.84
C VAL A 276 -2.62 16.73 9.40
N ARG A 277 -3.62 17.62 9.23
CA ARG A 277 -4.04 18.10 7.91
C ARG A 277 -2.92 18.89 7.23
N ALA A 278 -2.29 19.85 7.92
CA ALA A 278 -1.21 20.64 7.35
C ALA A 278 -0.02 19.77 6.94
N TRP A 279 0.29 18.76 7.76
CA TRP A 279 1.26 17.73 7.42
C TRP A 279 0.83 16.95 6.16
N LEU A 280 -0.42 16.50 6.10
CA LEU A 280 -0.94 15.74 4.97
C LEU A 280 -0.88 16.55 3.67
N GLU A 281 -1.24 17.84 3.69
CA GLU A 281 -1.14 18.76 2.55
C GLU A 281 0.29 18.81 1.97
N ILE A 282 1.31 18.77 2.82
CA ILE A 282 2.72 18.70 2.41
C ILE A 282 3.03 17.33 1.81
N GLN A 283 2.62 16.23 2.46
CA GLN A 283 2.89 14.87 1.99
C GLN A 283 2.13 14.49 0.72
N THR A 284 1.03 15.19 0.40
CA THR A 284 0.23 15.00 -0.80
C THR A 284 0.44 16.12 -1.83
N SER A 285 1.44 16.98 -1.63
CA SER A 285 1.77 18.02 -2.61
C SER A 285 2.24 17.38 -3.93
N PRO A 286 1.93 18.00 -5.09
CA PRO A 286 2.37 17.47 -6.39
C PRO A 286 3.87 17.17 -6.44
N LEU A 287 4.25 16.14 -7.19
CA LEU A 287 5.64 15.83 -7.45
C LEU A 287 6.28 16.95 -8.30
N THR A 288 7.52 17.30 -7.96
CA THR A 288 8.34 18.30 -8.66
C THR A 288 9.42 17.67 -9.50
#